data_AF-A0AA41VT35-F1
#
_entry.id   AF-A0AA41VT35-F1
#
_cell.length_a   1.000
_cell.length_b   1.000
_cell.length_c   1.000
_cell.angle_alpha   90.00
_cell.angle_beta   90.00
_cell.angle_gamma   90.00
#
_symmetry.space_group_name_H-M   'P 1'
#
loop_
_entity.id
_entity.type
_entity.pdbx_description
1 polymer ?
#
loop_
_entity_poly.entity_id
_entity_poly.type
_entity_poly.pdbx_seq_one_letter_code
_entity_poly.pdbx_strand_id
1 'polypeptide(L)'
;MHGLGYGAFTLDWSAVASFLSSPLICPFFAIVNVFIGYVLIMYITIPVAYWGLNLYNAKTFPIFSSHLFTNKGEVYNISAIVNDKFEIDYTKYEEQGKIHMSMFFALSYGFGFATIASTLTHVGFFHG
;
A
#
# COMPACT_ATOMS: atom_id res chain seq x y z
N MET A 1 4.83 1.42 -13.53
CA MET A 1 5.98 1.20 -12.61
C MET A 1 6.20 -0.30 -12.53
N HIS A 2 7.36 -0.82 -12.97
CA HIS A 2 7.61 -2.27 -13.08
C HIS A 2 8.84 -2.63 -12.26
N GLY A 3 8.65 -2.96 -10.98
CA GLY A 3 9.74 -3.36 -10.11
C GLY A 3 9.31 -3.35 -8.65
N LEU A 4 9.70 -4.40 -7.92
CA LEU A 4 9.49 -4.53 -6.48
C LEU A 4 10.41 -3.62 -5.64
N GLY A 5 11.41 -2.99 -6.27
CA GLY A 5 12.38 -2.13 -5.60
C GLY A 5 13.45 -2.87 -4.79
N TYR A 6 13.57 -4.19 -4.93
CA TYR A 6 14.65 -4.97 -4.30
C TYR A 6 16.02 -4.41 -4.73
N GLY A 7 16.76 -3.85 -3.78
CA GLY A 7 18.08 -3.29 -4.03
C GLY A 7 18.10 -1.88 -4.63
N ALA A 8 17.00 -1.13 -4.55
CA ALA A 8 16.99 0.30 -4.90
C ALA A 8 17.77 1.12 -3.84
N PHE A 9 19.10 1.00 -3.88
CA PHE A 9 20.00 1.82 -3.09
C PHE A 9 20.25 3.14 -3.80
N THR A 10 20.09 4.24 -3.08
CA THR A 10 20.46 5.56 -3.56
C THR A 10 21.38 6.22 -2.54
N LEU A 11 22.40 6.93 -3.03
CA LEU A 11 23.22 7.83 -2.24
C LEU A 11 22.74 9.29 -2.36
N ASP A 12 21.59 9.52 -3.01
CA ASP A 12 20.98 10.83 -3.13
C ASP A 12 20.48 11.31 -1.77
N TRP A 13 21.18 12.28 -1.22
CA TRP A 13 20.84 12.92 0.05
C TRP A 13 19.44 13.56 0.03
N SER A 14 18.99 14.07 -1.13
CA SER A 14 17.67 14.69 -1.27
C SER A 14 16.56 13.65 -1.11
N ALA A 15 16.77 12.45 -1.65
CA ALA A 15 15.84 11.33 -1.50
C ALA A 15 15.75 10.88 -0.04
N VAL A 16 16.89 10.74 0.66
CA VAL A 16 16.91 10.38 2.09
C VAL A 16 16.27 11.48 2.95
N ALA A 17 16.59 12.75 2.67
CA ALA A 17 16.04 13.89 3.38
C ALA A 17 14.52 14.00 3.22
N SER A 18 13.98 13.75 2.03
CA SER A 18 12.53 13.82 1.78
C SER A 18 11.69 12.89 2.65
N PHE A 19 12.25 11.75 3.10
CA PHE A 19 11.51 10.77 3.89
C PHE A 19 11.43 11.12 5.38
N LEU A 20 12.46 11.75 5.93
CA LEU A 20 12.56 12.13 7.34
C LEU A 20 12.59 13.65 7.56
N SER A 21 12.25 14.44 6.51
CA SER A 21 12.50 15.89 6.37
C SER A 21 13.99 16.27 6.47
N SER A 22 14.62 16.01 7.62
CA SER A 22 16.06 16.11 7.82
C SER A 22 16.54 15.00 8.77
N PRO A 23 17.18 13.95 8.24
CA PRO A 23 17.70 12.85 9.05
C PRO A 23 18.82 13.28 10.03
N LEU A 24 19.42 14.47 9.88
CA LEU A 24 20.36 15.01 10.88
C LEU A 24 19.66 15.46 12.17
N ILE A 25 18.37 15.84 12.08
CA ILE A 25 17.60 16.35 13.22
C ILE A 25 16.90 15.19 13.94
N CYS A 26 16.57 14.12 13.21
CA CYS A 26 15.85 12.98 13.76
C CYS A 26 16.80 12.12 14.62
N PRO A 27 16.43 11.77 15.87
CA PRO A 27 17.27 10.93 16.71
C PRO A 27 17.46 9.55 16.09
N PHE A 28 18.67 8.99 16.20
CA PHE A 28 19.04 7.71 15.58
C PHE A 28 18.05 6.58 15.89
N PHE A 29 17.58 6.52 17.15
CA PHE A 29 16.59 5.52 17.57
C PHE A 29 15.29 5.59 16.76
N ALA A 30 14.79 6.78 16.45
CA ALA A 30 13.57 6.95 15.65
C ALA A 30 13.79 6.46 14.21
N ILE A 31 14.96 6.74 13.62
CA ILE A 31 15.34 6.27 12.29
C ILE A 31 15.35 4.74 12.25
N VAL A 32 16.01 4.10 13.23
CA VAL A 32 16.06 2.64 13.33
C VAL A 32 14.66 2.04 13.51
N ASN A 33 13.80 2.64 14.34
CA ASN A 33 12.43 2.16 14.54
C ASN A 33 11.61 2.19 13.24
N VAL A 34 11.70 3.28 12.46
CA VAL A 34 11.05 3.37 11.14
C VAL A 34 11.61 2.34 10.17
N PHE A 35 12.94 2.15 10.15
CA PHE A 35 13.58 1.15 9.30
C PHE A 35 13.13 -0.27 9.63
N ILE A 36 13.03 -0.63 10.91
CA ILE A 36 12.50 -1.92 11.35
C ILE A 36 11.07 -2.09 10.85
N GLY A 37 10.21 -1.08 11.03
CA GLY A 37 8.83 -1.11 10.53
C GLY A 37 8.76 -1.32 9.01
N TYR A 38 9.60 -0.61 8.24
CA TYR A 38 9.74 -0.81 6.81
C TYR A 38 10.13 -2.24 6.46
N VAL A 39 11.14 -2.81 7.13
CA VAL A 39 11.59 -4.19 6.88
C VAL A 39 10.48 -5.20 7.16
N LEU A 40 9.78 -5.06 8.29
CA LEU A 40 8.67 -5.93 8.66
C LEU A 40 7.52 -5.88 7.65
N ILE A 41 7.19 -4.70 7.11
CA ILE A 41 6.10 -4.57 6.14
C ILE A 41 6.53 -5.09 4.77
N MET A 42 7.68 -4.64 4.25
CA MET A 42 8.13 -4.94 2.89
C MET A 42 8.62 -6.37 2.70
N TYR A 43 9.35 -6.92 3.67
CA TYR A 43 10.01 -8.22 3.52
C TYR A 43 9.29 -9.36 4.22
N ILE A 44 8.37 -9.06 5.15
CA ILE A 44 7.60 -10.10 5.85
C ILE A 44 6.13 -10.01 5.49
N THR A 45 5.47 -8.90 5.81
CA THR A 45 4.00 -8.81 5.71
C THR A 45 3.50 -8.92 4.27
N ILE A 46 4.03 -8.12 3.34
CA ILE A 46 3.64 -8.16 1.92
C ILE A 46 3.91 -9.54 1.31
N PRO A 47 5.11 -10.14 1.46
CA PRO A 47 5.37 -11.48 0.94
C PRO A 47 4.49 -12.58 1.54
N VAL A 48 4.27 -12.57 2.85
CA VAL A 48 3.41 -13.55 3.52
C VAL A 48 1.97 -13.43 3.04
N ALA A 49 1.46 -12.20 2.88
CA ALA A 49 0.10 -11.98 2.41
C ALA A 49 -0.10 -12.43 0.95
N TYR A 50 0.88 -12.15 0.09
CA TYR A 50 0.82 -12.48 -1.34
C TYR A 50 1.10 -13.97 -1.62
N TRP A 51 2.25 -14.49 -1.18
CA TRP A 51 2.67 -15.86 -1.49
C TRP A 51 2.14 -16.90 -0.50
N GLY A 52 2.12 -16.57 0.80
CA GLY A 52 1.76 -17.51 1.86
C GLY A 52 0.26 -17.73 1.97
N LEU A 53 -0.51 -16.64 2.12
CA LEU A 53 -1.95 -16.71 2.38
C LEU A 53 -2.82 -16.51 1.14
N ASN A 54 -2.25 -16.02 0.04
CA ASN A 54 -3.00 -15.63 -1.17
C ASN A 54 -4.26 -14.82 -0.84
N LEU A 55 -4.11 -13.84 0.06
CA LEU A 55 -5.21 -13.00 0.52
C LEU A 55 -5.86 -12.31 -0.67
N TYR A 56 -7.20 -12.35 -0.75
CA TYR A 56 -7.99 -11.72 -1.82
C TYR A 56 -7.63 -12.17 -3.25
N ASN A 57 -7.20 -13.43 -3.42
CA ASN A 57 -6.72 -13.94 -4.71
C ASN A 57 -5.58 -13.07 -5.29
N ALA A 58 -4.71 -12.54 -4.42
CA ALA A 58 -3.65 -11.63 -4.82
C ALA A 58 -2.71 -12.20 -5.90
N LYS A 59 -2.52 -13.52 -5.97
CA LYS A 59 -1.67 -14.17 -6.99
C LYS A 59 -2.18 -13.99 -8.42
N THR A 60 -3.43 -13.59 -8.62
CA THR A 60 -4.01 -13.40 -9.95
C THR A 60 -3.53 -12.11 -10.63
N PHE A 61 -2.95 -11.18 -9.87
CA PHE A 61 -2.44 -9.90 -10.37
C PHE A 61 -1.06 -9.58 -9.78
N PRO A 62 -0.29 -8.66 -10.39
CA PRO A 62 1.06 -8.34 -9.92
C PRO A 62 1.07 -7.85 -8.47
N ILE A 63 2.08 -8.27 -7.70
CA ILE A 63 2.32 -7.85 -6.30
C ILE A 63 2.38 -6.32 -6.15
N PHE A 64 2.91 -5.65 -7.17
CA PHE A 64 2.99 -4.20 -7.26
C PHE A 64 2.50 -3.73 -8.63
N SER A 65 1.43 -2.94 -8.63
CA SER A 65 0.88 -2.29 -9.82
C SER A 65 -0.03 -1.14 -9.38
N SER A 66 0.03 -0.03 -10.12
CA SER A 66 -0.90 1.09 -9.99
C SER A 66 -2.24 0.86 -10.68
N HIS A 67 -2.35 -0.21 -11.49
CA HIS A 67 -3.60 -0.57 -12.15
C HIS A 67 -4.54 -1.32 -11.21
N LEU A 68 -5.83 -1.20 -11.49
CA LEU A 68 -6.88 -1.98 -10.86
C LEU A 68 -7.16 -3.23 -11.69
N PHE A 69 -7.64 -4.28 -11.05
CA PHE A 69 -7.85 -5.59 -11.67
C PHE A 69 -9.25 -6.13 -11.40
N THR A 70 -9.75 -6.94 -12.32
CA THR A 70 -10.89 -7.81 -12.09
C THR A 70 -10.46 -9.04 -11.29
N ASN A 71 -11.41 -9.83 -10.79
CA ASN A 71 -11.11 -11.10 -10.11
C ASN A 71 -10.34 -12.12 -11.00
N LYS A 72 -10.34 -11.91 -12.32
CA LYS A 72 -9.62 -12.74 -13.30
C LYS A 72 -8.19 -12.25 -13.60
N GLY A 73 -7.76 -11.12 -13.02
CA GLY A 73 -6.44 -10.53 -13.24
C GLY A 73 -6.36 -9.63 -14.47
N GLU A 74 -7.47 -9.34 -15.14
CA GLU A 74 -7.53 -8.41 -16.25
C GLU A 74 -7.57 -6.97 -15.73
N VAL A 75 -7.04 -6.01 -16.49
CA VAL A 75 -7.08 -4.59 -16.11
C VAL A 75 -8.54 -4.12 -16.06
N TYR A 76 -8.92 -3.51 -14.94
CA TYR A 76 -10.28 -3.06 -14.69
C TYR A 76 -10.63 -1.85 -15.57
N ASN A 77 -11.72 -1.94 -16.34
CA ASN A 77 -12.21 -0.83 -17.15
C ASN A 77 -13.07 0.11 -16.29
N ILE A 78 -12.51 1.25 -15.90
CA ILE A 78 -13.21 2.25 -15.07
C ILE A 78 -14.24 3.00 -15.90
N SER A 79 -13.90 3.38 -17.13
CA SER A 79 -14.81 4.13 -18.02
C SER A 79 -16.07 3.34 -18.38
N ALA A 80 -16.02 2.00 -18.34
CA ALA A 80 -17.19 1.17 -18.57
C ALA A 80 -18.24 1.29 -17.46
N ILE A 81 -17.83 1.51 -16.21
CA ILE A 81 -18.73 1.56 -15.04
C ILE A 81 -19.15 2.98 -14.65
N VAL A 82 -18.71 3.99 -15.39
CA VAL A 82 -19.02 5.41 -15.12
C VAL A 82 -19.97 5.92 -16.21
N ASN A 83 -21.09 6.51 -15.81
CA ASN A 83 -22.07 7.09 -16.73
C ASN A 83 -21.66 8.51 -17.18
N ASP A 84 -22.40 9.10 -18.12
CA ASP A 84 -22.13 10.46 -18.65
C ASP A 84 -22.22 11.57 -17.59
N LYS A 85 -22.78 11.27 -16.41
CA LYS A 85 -22.88 12.18 -15.26
C LYS A 85 -21.76 11.98 -14.24
N PHE A 86 -20.76 11.16 -14.56
CA PHE A 86 -19.68 10.76 -13.65
C PHE A 86 -20.14 10.01 -12.40
N GLU A 87 -21.30 9.35 -12.46
CA GLU A 87 -21.80 8.47 -11.41
C GLU A 87 -21.52 7.00 -11.76
N ILE A 88 -21.46 6.14 -10.73
CA ILE A 88 -21.25 4.71 -10.91
C ILE A 88 -22.54 4.08 -11.47
N ASP A 89 -22.43 3.42 -12.62
CA ASP A 89 -23.46 2.55 -13.16
C ASP A 89 -23.38 1.18 -12.45
N TYR A 90 -24.22 1.00 -11.43
CA TYR A 90 -24.25 -0.22 -10.63
C TYR A 90 -24.54 -1.48 -11.44
N THR A 91 -25.30 -1.37 -12.54
CA THR A 91 -25.61 -2.53 -13.40
C THR A 91 -24.33 -3.03 -14.07
N LYS A 92 -23.57 -2.13 -14.68
CA LYS A 92 -22.29 -2.47 -15.31
C LYS A 92 -21.22 -2.84 -14.29
N TYR A 93 -21.28 -2.26 -13.10
CA TYR A 93 -20.41 -2.65 -11.99
C TYR A 93 -20.65 -4.10 -11.55
N GLU A 94 -21.92 -4.52 -11.43
CA GLU A 94 -22.25 -5.91 -11.09
C GLU A 94 -21.83 -6.89 -12.20
N GLU A 95 -21.96 -6.50 -13.48
CA GLU A 95 -21.50 -7.29 -14.62
C GLU A 95 -19.97 -7.47 -14.65
N GLN A 96 -19.21 -6.39 -14.41
CA GLN A 96 -17.74 -6.42 -14.42
C GLN A 96 -17.15 -7.03 -13.14
N GLY A 97 -17.88 -6.93 -12.03
CA GLY A 97 -17.52 -7.47 -10.72
C GLY A 97 -16.66 -6.52 -9.88
N LYS A 98 -16.30 -6.99 -8.68
CA LYS A 98 -15.59 -6.18 -7.69
C LYS A 98 -14.19 -5.76 -8.17
N ILE A 99 -13.82 -4.54 -7.83
CA ILE A 99 -12.49 -3.97 -8.07
C ILE A 99 -11.48 -4.63 -7.13
N HIS A 100 -10.37 -5.10 -7.69
CA HIS A 100 -9.22 -5.58 -6.96
C HIS A 100 -8.03 -4.65 -7.21
N MET A 101 -7.14 -4.55 -6.23
CA MET A 101 -5.93 -3.75 -6.29
C MET A 101 -4.75 -4.61 -5.86
N SER A 102 -3.54 -4.23 -6.27
CA SER A 102 -2.34 -4.98 -5.89
C SER A 102 -2.17 -5.06 -4.38
N MET A 103 -1.63 -6.19 -3.91
CA MET A 103 -1.48 -6.48 -2.47
C MET A 103 -0.66 -5.40 -1.75
N PHE A 104 0.34 -4.83 -2.44
CA PHE A 104 1.13 -3.71 -1.95
C PHE A 104 0.26 -2.51 -1.57
N PHE A 105 -0.63 -2.07 -2.47
CA PHE A 105 -1.50 -0.92 -2.19
C PHE A 105 -2.52 -1.25 -1.10
N ALA A 106 -3.14 -2.44 -1.15
CA ALA A 106 -4.13 -2.85 -0.16
C ALA A 106 -3.56 -2.82 1.28
N LEU A 107 -2.37 -3.37 1.49
CA LEU A 107 -1.71 -3.34 2.80
C LEU A 107 -1.25 -1.94 3.19
N SER A 108 -0.73 -1.16 2.25
CA SER A 108 -0.29 0.22 2.52
C SER A 108 -1.45 1.07 3.04
N TYR A 109 -2.64 0.95 2.45
CA TYR A 109 -3.84 1.62 2.98
C TYR A 109 -4.26 1.06 4.35
N GLY A 110 -4.23 -0.26 4.53
CA GLY A 110 -4.55 -0.89 5.82
C GLY A 110 -3.66 -0.39 6.97
N PHE A 111 -2.35 -0.30 6.74
CA PHE A 111 -1.40 0.26 7.71
C PHE A 111 -1.55 1.77 7.88
N GLY A 112 -1.98 2.49 6.84
CA GLY A 112 -2.37 3.90 6.93
C GLY A 112 -3.49 4.10 7.97
N PHE A 113 -4.54 3.28 7.93
CA PHE A 113 -5.60 3.31 8.94
C PHE A 113 -5.11 2.88 10.33
N ALA A 114 -4.23 1.87 10.40
CA ALA A 114 -3.64 1.44 11.67
C ALA A 114 -2.82 2.56 12.35
N THR A 115 -2.19 3.43 11.57
CA THR A 115 -1.46 4.60 12.09
C THR A 115 -2.39 5.54 12.86
N ILE A 116 -3.60 5.79 12.36
CA ILE A 116 -4.59 6.64 13.05
C ILE A 116 -4.95 6.06 14.41
N ALA A 117 -5.25 4.75 14.45
CA ALA A 117 -5.56 4.05 15.70
C ALA A 117 -4.37 4.06 16.68
N SER A 118 -3.16 3.89 16.16
CA SER A 118 -1.91 3.95 16.94
C SER A 118 -1.71 5.34 17.56
N THR A 119 -1.94 6.42 16.81
CA THR A 119 -1.84 7.79 17.33
C THR A 119 -2.82 8.04 18.47
N LEU A 120 -4.09 7.63 18.31
CA LEU A 120 -5.09 7.76 19.37
C LEU A 120 -4.68 6.99 20.64
N THR A 121 -4.19 5.77 20.47
CA THR A 121 -3.70 4.92 21.56
C THR A 121 -2.52 5.58 22.28
N HIS A 122 -1.54 6.08 21.53
CA HIS A 122 -0.37 6.75 22.09
C HIS A 122 -0.76 8.00 22.89
N VAL A 123 -1.62 8.86 22.35
CA VAL A 123 -2.11 10.05 23.06
C VAL A 123 -2.85 9.66 24.33
N GLY A 124 -3.74 8.67 24.26
CA GLY A 124 -4.52 8.22 25.43
C GLY A 124 -3.67 7.68 26.58
N PHE A 125 -2.57 6.97 26.28
CA PHE A 125 -1.70 6.39 27.33
C PHE A 125 -0.60 7.32 27.83
N PHE A 126 -0.10 8.25 27.00
CA PHE A 126 1.06 9.08 27.35
C PHE A 126 0.72 10.54 27.66
N HIS A 127 -0.45 11.01 27.24
CA HIS A 127 -0.92 12.39 27.44
C HIS A 127 -2.34 12.46 28.02
N GLY A 128 -2.89 11.32 28.45
CA GLY A 128 -4.16 11.22 29.17
C GLY A 128 -4.07 11.73 30.60
#